data_AF-A0A838UK29-F1
#
_entry.id   AF-A0A838UK29-F1
#
_cell.length_a   1.000
_cell.length_b   1.000
_cell.length_c   1.000
_cell.angle_alpha   90.00
_cell.angle_beta   90.00
_cell.angle_gamma   90.00
#
_symmetry.space_group_name_H-M   'P 1'
#
loop_
_entity.id
_entity.type
_entity.pdbx_description
1 polymer ?
#
loop_
_entity_poly.entity_id
_entity_poly.type
_entity_poly.pdbx_seq_one_letter_code
_entity_poly.pdbx_strand_id
1 'polypeptide(L)'
;MIGVAAAMFVLRLTVGAAAHLTEDEAYYRLWSMAPAFGYYDHPPMIAWWIWSGRRLLGDTPLGVRIGPIVACALATALIFDLARLAGADRRAAARAGVWYNAMLLIALG
;
A
#
# COMPACT_ATOMS: atom_id res chain seq x y z
N MET A 1 16.84 7.46 -5.19
CA MET A 1 15.37 7.49 -5.07
C MET A 1 14.76 6.26 -5.73
N ILE A 2 14.81 6.11 -7.07
CA ILE A 2 14.21 4.96 -7.77
C ILE A 2 14.68 3.61 -7.23
N GLY A 3 16.00 3.40 -7.08
CA GLY A 3 16.53 2.13 -6.55
C GLY A 3 16.04 1.80 -5.13
N VAL A 4 15.91 2.81 -4.26
CA VAL A 4 15.39 2.63 -2.89
C VAL A 4 13.89 2.33 -2.92
N ALA A 5 13.12 3.06 -3.73
CA ALA A 5 11.69 2.82 -3.88
C ALA A 5 11.40 1.42 -4.45
N ALA A 6 12.17 0.98 -5.44
CA ALA A 6 12.08 -0.36 -6.02
C ALA A 6 12.43 -1.44 -4.99
N ALA A 7 13.53 -1.27 -4.24
CA ALA A 7 13.91 -2.20 -3.18
C ALA A 7 12.82 -2.30 -2.09
N MET A 8 12.24 -1.16 -1.69
CA MET A 8 11.15 -1.10 -0.73
C MET A 8 9.85 -1.71 -1.25
N PHE A 9 9.54 -1.57 -2.54
CA PHE A 9 8.40 -2.23 -3.17
C PHE A 9 8.57 -3.76 -3.19
N VAL A 10 9.75 -4.24 -3.59
CA VAL A 10 10.06 -5.68 -3.57
C VAL A 10 10.00 -6.24 -2.15
N LEU A 11 10.56 -5.53 -1.17
CA LEU A 11 10.49 -5.93 0.24
C LEU A 11 9.03 -6.05 0.74
N ARG A 12 8.16 -5.11 0.37
CA ARG A 12 6.73 -5.18 0.72
C ARG A 12 6.02 -6.35 0.06
N LEU A 13 6.35 -6.67 -1.19
CA LEU A 13 5.80 -7.85 -1.86
C LEU A 13 6.22 -9.15 -1.16
N THR A 14 7.50 -9.28 -0.79
CA THR A 14 8.01 -10.50 -0.14
C THR A 14 7.43 -10.67 1.26
N VAL A 15 7.45 -9.62 2.08
CA VAL A 15 6.87 -9.65 3.44
C VAL A 15 5.36 -9.82 3.37
N GLY A 16 4.67 -9.08 2.51
CA GLY A 16 3.21 -9.14 2.35
C GLY A 16 2.71 -10.50 1.86
N ALA A 17 3.53 -11.27 1.15
CA ALA A 17 3.22 -12.64 0.77
C ALA A 17 3.49 -13.66 1.88
N ALA A 18 4.53 -13.46 2.69
CA ALA A 18 4.98 -14.41 3.70
C ALA A 18 4.30 -14.26 5.06
N ALA A 19 3.92 -13.04 5.44
CA ALA A 19 3.29 -12.76 6.73
C ALA A 19 1.82 -13.19 6.73
N HIS A 20 1.36 -13.73 7.87
CA HIS A 20 -0.06 -13.99 8.09
C HIS A 20 -0.85 -12.68 8.12
N LEU A 21 -2.15 -12.75 7.83
CA LEU A 21 -3.05 -11.60 7.94
C LEU A 21 -3.19 -11.18 9.41
N THR A 22 -3.23 -9.87 9.64
CA THR A 22 -3.66 -9.31 10.93
C THR A 22 -5.17 -9.47 11.09
N GLU A 23 -5.67 -9.19 12.29
CA GLU A 23 -7.11 -9.23 12.59
C GLU A 23 -7.91 -8.28 11.68
N ASP A 24 -7.44 -7.04 11.52
CA ASP A 24 -8.08 -6.03 10.65
C ASP A 24 -8.08 -6.48 9.18
N GLU A 25 -6.98 -7.03 8.68
CA GLU A 25 -6.90 -7.51 7.30
C GLU A 25 -7.82 -8.71 7.05
N ALA A 26 -7.91 -9.63 8.01
CA ALA A 26 -8.83 -10.76 7.93
C ALA A 26 -10.29 -10.28 7.95
N TYR A 27 -10.59 -9.24 8.73
CA TYR A 27 -11.90 -8.61 8.80
C TYR A 27 -12.26 -7.89 7.49
N TYR A 28 -11.36 -7.07 6.94
CA TYR A 28 -11.57 -6.40 5.64
C TYR A 28 -11.62 -7.40 4.47
N ARG A 29 -10.94 -8.54 4.59
CA ARG A 29 -11.08 -9.65 3.65
C ARG A 29 -12.50 -10.22 3.66
N LEU A 30 -13.15 -10.36 4.82
CA LEU A 30 -14.54 -10.81 4.90
C LEU A 30 -15.47 -9.85 4.14
N TRP A 31 -15.30 -8.55 4.33
CA TRP A 31 -16.04 -7.52 3.60
C TRP A 31 -15.86 -7.61 2.09
N SER A 32 -14.65 -7.95 1.65
CA SER A 32 -14.36 -8.13 0.23
C SER A 32 -15.07 -9.36 -0.38
N MET A 33 -15.66 -10.27 0.39
CA MET A 33 -16.43 -11.40 -0.15
C MET A 33 -17.76 -10.95 -0.77
N ALA A 34 -18.34 -9.87 -0.25
CA ALA A 34 -19.52 -9.20 -0.78
C ALA A 34 -19.30 -7.68 -0.71
N PRO A 35 -18.60 -7.09 -1.71
CA PRO A 35 -18.33 -5.66 -1.75
C PRO A 35 -19.61 -4.82 -1.66
N ALA A 36 -19.62 -3.86 -0.75
CA ALA A 36 -20.72 -2.90 -0.56
C ALA A 36 -20.23 -1.47 -0.78
N PHE A 37 -21.14 -0.49 -0.80
CA PHE A 37 -20.81 0.94 -0.87
C PHE A 37 -20.50 1.57 0.49
N GLY A 38 -20.66 0.81 1.59
CA GLY A 38 -20.30 1.22 2.93
C GLY A 38 -20.43 0.05 3.90
N TYR A 39 -19.63 0.09 4.96
CA TYR A 39 -19.65 -0.86 6.07
C TYR A 39 -20.04 -0.12 7.35
N TYR A 40 -20.31 -0.86 8.42
CA TYR A 40 -20.82 -0.30 9.67
C TYR A 40 -20.00 0.88 10.20
N ASP A 41 -18.67 0.80 10.06
CA ASP A 41 -17.70 1.74 10.60
C ASP A 41 -16.70 2.29 9.55
N HIS A 42 -16.75 1.82 8.30
CA HIS A 42 -15.77 2.18 7.28
C HIS A 42 -16.35 2.45 5.88
N PRO A 43 -15.73 3.37 5.10
CA PRO A 43 -16.00 3.51 3.68
C PRO A 43 -15.52 2.29 2.87
N PRO A 44 -15.97 2.12 1.62
CA PRO A 44 -15.87 0.83 0.94
C PRO A 44 -14.51 0.53 0.30
N MET A 45 -13.63 1.54 0.21
CA MET A 45 -12.46 1.50 -0.66
C MET A 45 -11.53 0.31 -0.38
N ILE A 46 -11.26 0.01 0.90
CA ILE A 46 -10.36 -1.09 1.25
C ILE A 46 -10.92 -2.45 0.82
N ALA A 47 -12.22 -2.67 0.99
CA ALA A 47 -12.87 -3.92 0.58
C ALA A 47 -12.84 -4.10 -0.94
N TRP A 48 -12.99 -3.02 -1.72
CA TRP A 48 -12.89 -3.05 -3.18
C TRP A 48 -11.47 -3.38 -3.63
N TRP A 49 -10.47 -2.82 -2.98
CA TRP A 49 -9.06 -3.12 -3.27
C TRP A 49 -8.73 -4.57 -2.99
N ILE A 50 -9.14 -5.08 -1.81
CA ILE A 50 -8.94 -6.48 -1.45
C ILE A 50 -9.70 -7.40 -2.40
N TRP A 51 -10.94 -7.08 -2.77
CA TRP A 51 -11.71 -7.88 -3.73
C TRP A 51 -10.99 -7.97 -5.08
N SER A 52 -10.46 -6.86 -5.56
CA SER A 52 -9.72 -6.79 -6.82
C SER A 52 -8.42 -7.59 -6.73
N GLY A 53 -7.66 -7.43 -5.65
CA GLY A 53 -6.42 -8.15 -5.43
C GLY A 53 -6.62 -9.66 -5.29
N ARG A 54 -7.68 -10.10 -4.58
CA ARG A 54 -8.04 -11.52 -4.50
C ARG A 54 -8.46 -12.12 -5.83
N ARG A 55 -9.08 -11.33 -6.73
CA ARG A 55 -9.41 -11.76 -8.10
C ARG A 55 -8.16 -11.92 -8.97
N LEU A 56 -7.15 -11.07 -8.78
CA LEU A 56 -5.94 -11.04 -9.60
C LEU A 56 -4.87 -12.05 -9.13
N LEU A 57 -4.67 -12.18 -7.82
CA LEU A 57 -3.57 -12.97 -7.22
C LEU A 57 -4.08 -14.13 -6.34
N GLY A 58 -5.37 -14.44 -6.43
CA GLY A 58 -6.02 -15.43 -5.60
C GLY A 58 -6.29 -14.96 -4.17
N ASP A 59 -7.03 -15.77 -3.42
CA ASP A 59 -7.38 -15.48 -2.03
C ASP A 59 -6.21 -15.79 -1.08
N THR A 60 -5.16 -14.98 -1.18
CA THR A 60 -3.88 -15.12 -0.48
C THR A 60 -3.53 -13.84 0.29
N PRO A 61 -2.59 -13.87 1.25
CA PRO A 61 -2.15 -12.65 1.94
C PRO A 61 -1.66 -11.55 0.99
N LEU A 62 -0.93 -11.92 -0.07
CA LEU A 62 -0.51 -10.98 -1.10
C LEU A 62 -1.70 -10.39 -1.87
N GLY A 63 -2.70 -11.22 -2.20
CA GLY A 63 -3.94 -10.75 -2.84
C GLY A 63 -4.71 -9.74 -2.00
N VAL A 64 -4.65 -9.83 -0.67
CA VAL A 64 -5.24 -8.84 0.25
C VAL A 64 -4.45 -7.53 0.25
N ARG A 65 -3.11 -7.60 0.19
CA ARG A 65 -2.22 -6.43 0.38
C ARG A 65 -1.78 -5.73 -0.90
N ILE A 66 -2.01 -6.31 -2.08
CA ILE A 66 -1.46 -5.76 -3.34
C ILE A 66 -1.92 -4.32 -3.62
N GLY A 67 -3.17 -3.98 -3.29
CA GLY A 67 -3.69 -2.61 -3.44
C GLY A 67 -2.89 -1.60 -2.59
N PRO A 68 -2.85 -1.75 -1.26
CA PRO A 68 -2.01 -0.93 -0.38
C PRO A 68 -0.53 -0.87 -0.78
N ILE A 69 0.07 -1.98 -1.19
CA ILE A 69 1.49 -2.03 -1.61
C ILE A 69 1.72 -1.15 -2.85
N VAL A 70 0.87 -1.26 -3.87
CA VAL A 70 0.96 -0.42 -5.07
C VAL A 70 0.69 1.05 -4.73
N ALA A 71 -0.29 1.32 -3.86
CA ALA A 71 -0.59 2.67 -3.41
C ALA A 71 0.60 3.32 -2.69
N CYS A 72 1.37 2.57 -1.90
CA CYS A 72 2.59 3.07 -1.27
C CYS A 72 3.68 3.45 -2.28
N ALA A 73 3.85 2.65 -3.34
CA ALA A 73 4.77 2.97 -4.42
C ALA A 73 4.34 4.25 -5.16
N LEU A 74 3.05 4.38 -5.44
CA LEU A 74 2.47 5.58 -6.06
C LEU A 74 2.64 6.81 -5.16
N ALA A 75 2.31 6.69 -3.86
CA ALA A 75 2.46 7.75 -2.88
C ALA A 75 3.91 8.26 -2.80
N THR A 76 4.89 7.35 -2.91
CA THR A 76 6.32 7.74 -2.96
C THR A 76 6.62 8.68 -4.13
N ALA A 77 6.06 8.40 -5.32
CA ALA A 77 6.21 9.26 -6.48
C ALA A 77 5.44 10.59 -6.33
N LEU A 78 4.21 10.52 -5.83
CA LEU A 78 3.39 11.73 -5.61
C LEU A 78 3.99 12.67 -4.55
N ILE A 79 4.61 12.14 -3.50
CA ILE A 79 5.32 12.95 -2.49
C ILE A 79 6.54 13.63 -3.12
N PHE A 80 7.26 12.94 -4.01
CA PHE A 80 8.36 13.54 -4.75
C PHE A 80 7.85 14.71 -5.60
N ASP A 81 6.77 14.52 -6.37
CA ASP A 81 6.21 15.57 -7.22
C ASP A 81 5.64 16.73 -6.42
N LEU A 82 4.94 16.45 -5.32
CA LEU A 82 4.42 17.46 -4.41
C LEU A 82 5.54 18.30 -3.79
N ALA A 83 6.64 17.66 -3.36
CA ALA A 83 7.79 18.39 -2.83
C ALA A 83 8.43 19.29 -3.91
N ARG A 84 8.49 18.83 -5.17
CA ARG A 84 8.95 19.65 -6.30
C ARG A 84 8.04 20.84 -6.56
N LEU A 85 6.71 20.64 -6.52
CA LEU A 85 5.71 21.70 -6.65
C LEU A 85 5.80 22.72 -5.51
N ALA A 86 6.12 22.27 -4.30
CA ALA A 86 6.34 23.13 -3.13
C ALA A 86 7.69 23.89 -3.15
N GLY A 87 8.48 23.76 -4.22
CA GLY A 87 9.75 24.49 -4.39
C GLY A 87 10.99 23.76 -3.88
N ALA A 88 10.89 22.52 -3.42
CA ALA A 88 12.04 21.75 -2.97
C ALA A 88 12.98 21.41 -4.14
N ASP A 89 14.29 21.45 -3.90
CA ASP A 89 15.27 20.95 -4.87
C ASP A 89 15.07 19.42 -5.09
N ARG A 90 15.66 18.88 -6.17
CA ARG A 90 15.48 17.47 -6.51
C ARG A 90 16.03 16.51 -5.45
N ARG A 91 17.06 16.89 -4.69
CA ARG A 91 17.63 16.06 -3.62
C ARG A 91 16.73 16.05 -2.39
N ALA A 92 16.17 17.19 -2.01
CA ALA A 92 15.19 17.34 -0.94
C ALA A 92 13.89 16.59 -1.25
N ALA A 93 13.34 16.75 -2.46
CA ALA A 93 12.17 15.99 -2.91
C ALA A 93 12.42 14.47 -2.92
N ALA A 94 13.60 14.03 -3.40
CA ALA A 94 14.00 12.63 -3.37
C ALA A 94 14.10 12.07 -1.94
N ARG A 95 14.64 12.86 -1.00
CA ARG A 95 14.70 12.50 0.41
C ARG A 95 13.30 12.38 1.02
N ALA A 96 12.39 13.30 0.71
CA ALA A 96 11.01 13.25 1.21
C ALA A 96 10.31 11.93 0.83
N GLY A 97 10.38 11.52 -0.45
CA GLY A 97 9.83 10.24 -0.90
C GLY A 97 10.50 9.02 -0.24
N VAL A 98 11.81 9.06 0.00
CA VAL A 98 12.51 7.98 0.72
C VAL A 98 12.08 7.93 2.19
N TRP A 99 11.97 9.08 2.86
CA TRP A 99 11.56 9.15 4.26
C TRP A 99 10.14 8.67 4.51
N TYR A 100 9.22 8.88 3.55
CA TYR A 100 7.89 8.27 3.59
C TYR A 100 7.94 6.75 3.78
N ASN A 101 8.90 6.08 3.13
CA ASN A 101 9.07 4.63 3.24
C ASN A 101 9.70 4.18 4.56
N ALA A 102 10.31 5.08 5.32
CA ALA A 102 10.94 4.78 6.61
C ALA A 102 9.92 4.70 7.76
N MET A 103 8.66 5.08 7.53
CA MET A 103 7.60 4.94 8.51
C MET A 103 7.27 3.46 8.67
N LEU A 104 7.64 2.86 9.82
CA LEU A 104 7.51 1.42 10.07
C LEU A 104 6.09 0.88 9.88
N LEU A 105 5.07 1.69 10.22
CA LEU A 105 3.66 1.33 10.00
C LEU A 105 3.30 1.16 8.52
N ILE A 106 3.99 1.86 7.61
CA ILE A 106 3.82 1.77 6.15
C ILE A 106 4.79 0.73 5.55
N ALA A 107 5.78 0.28 6.31
CA ALA A 107 6.78 -0.69 5.86
C ALA A 107 6.29 -2.14 6.01
N LEU A 108 5.36 -2.40 6.92
CA LEU A 108 4.87 -3.74 7.26
C LEU A 108 3.36 -3.96 7.00
N GLY A 109 2.59 -2.88 6.84
CA GLY A 109 1.15 -2.90 6.51
C GLY A 109 0.89 -2.44 5.08
#